data_AF-A0A2V8PSN2-F1
#
_entry.id   AF-A0A2V8PSN2-F1
#
_cell.length_a   1.000
_cell.length_b   1.000
_cell.length_c   1.000
_cell.angle_alpha   90.00
_cell.angle_beta   90.00
_cell.angle_gamma   90.00
#
_symmetry.space_group_name_H-M   'P 1'
#
loop_
_entity.id
_entity.type
_entity.pdbx_description
1 polymer ?
#
loop_
_entity_poly.entity_id
_entity_poly.type
_entity_poly.pdbx_seq_one_letter_code
_entity_poly.pdbx_strand_id
1 'polypeptide(L)'
;MKTVTNLAVLILILTSFSIAQEPQHKLVQFQMAIMKKGPALVSTKEQERNQILQQHLANVSSLLDSGKAVIVGPFRDDTNVAGIFILRASSTAEAKTWVDADPAV
;
A
#
# COMPACT_ATOMS: atom_id res chain seq x y z
N MET A 1 22.58 -4.06 58.03
CA MET A 1 21.13 -4.05 57.70
C MET A 1 20.78 -3.01 56.64
N LYS A 2 21.12 -1.73 56.80
CA LYS A 2 20.78 -0.64 55.86
C LYS A 2 21.20 -0.88 54.39
N THR A 3 22.34 -1.52 54.15
CA THR A 3 22.86 -1.85 52.81
C THR A 3 22.05 -2.92 52.08
N VAL A 4 21.55 -3.92 52.81
CA VAL A 4 20.69 -4.99 52.27
C VAL A 4 19.30 -4.44 51.96
N THR A 5 18.80 -3.53 52.80
CA THR A 5 17.52 -2.83 52.58
C THR A 5 17.57 -1.93 51.35
N ASN A 6 18.67 -1.18 51.14
CA ASN A 6 18.84 -0.34 49.95
C ASN A 6 18.97 -1.15 48.65
N LEU A 7 19.61 -2.32 48.70
CA LEU A 7 19.74 -3.21 47.55
C LEU A 7 18.39 -3.86 47.18
N ALA A 8 17.58 -4.25 48.17
CA ALA A 8 16.25 -4.78 47.96
C ALA A 8 15.28 -3.74 47.36
N VAL A 9 15.36 -2.47 47.79
CA VAL A 9 14.55 -1.37 47.24
C VAL A 9 14.92 -1.08 45.78
N LEU A 10 16.20 -1.16 45.41
CA LEU A 10 16.65 -0.95 44.03
C LEU A 10 16.15 -2.04 43.06
N ILE A 11 16.12 -3.30 43.52
CA ILE A 11 15.63 -4.45 42.74
C ILE A 11 14.11 -4.37 42.51
N LEU A 12 13.36 -3.88 43.50
CA LEU A 12 11.89 -3.73 43.41
C LEU A 12 11.45 -2.66 42.40
N ILE A 13 12.28 -1.64 42.17
CA ILE A 13 12.01 -0.58 41.17
C ILE A 13 12.24 -1.10 39.74
N LEU A 14 13.20 -2.02 39.55
CA LEU A 14 13.51 -2.61 38.24
C LEU A 14 12.42 -3.59 37.74
N THR A 15 11.75 -4.31 38.64
CA THR A 15 10.68 -5.26 38.27
C THR A 15 9.36 -4.60 37.88
N SER A 16 9.21 -3.29 38.14
CA SER A 16 7.98 -2.54 37.86
C SER A 16 7.90 -1.99 36.43
N PHE A 17 8.99 -2.06 35.66
CA PHE A 17 9.02 -1.68 34.24
C PHE A 17 8.63 -2.87 33.35
N SER A 18 7.44 -3.41 33.54
CA SER A 18 6.71 -4.13 32.49
C SER A 18 5.49 -3.30 32.12
N ILE A 19 5.75 -2.09 31.63
CA ILE A 19 4.74 -1.33 30.90
C ILE A 19 4.61 -2.07 29.57
N ALA A 20 3.43 -2.61 29.29
CA ALA A 20 3.11 -3.14 27.97
C ALA A 20 3.47 -2.07 26.93
N GLN A 21 4.54 -2.31 26.18
CA GLN A 21 4.96 -1.39 25.14
C GLN A 21 3.92 -1.47 24.04
N GLU A 22 3.08 -0.44 23.95
CA GLU A 22 2.11 -0.28 22.87
C GLU A 22 2.84 -0.53 21.54
N PRO A 23 2.29 -1.38 20.64
CA PRO A 23 2.93 -1.64 19.37
C PRO A 23 3.17 -0.31 18.64
N GLN A 24 4.44 0.00 18.39
CA GLN A 24 4.81 1.24 17.73
C GLN A 24 4.36 1.16 16.26
N HIS A 25 3.20 1.74 15.97
CA HIS A 25 2.69 1.84 14.60
C HIS A 25 3.39 2.97 13.86
N LYS A 26 4.13 2.64 12.80
CA LYS A 26 4.68 3.65 11.88
C LYS A 26 3.59 4.09 10.91
N LEU A 27 3.10 5.31 11.06
CA LEU A 27 2.23 5.93 10.07
C LEU A 27 3.05 6.19 8.79
N VAL A 28 2.50 5.79 7.65
CA VAL A 28 3.12 6.01 6.35
C VAL A 28 2.09 6.66 5.44
N GLN A 29 2.52 7.64 4.65
CA GLN A 29 1.68 8.28 3.65
C GLN A 29 1.49 7.32 2.46
N PHE A 30 0.26 7.26 1.97
CA PHE A 30 -0.10 6.55 0.76
C PHE A 30 -0.97 7.43 -0.12
N GLN A 31 -0.80 7.28 -1.42
CA GLN A 31 -1.66 7.90 -2.42
C GLN A 31 -2.60 6.84 -2.99
N MET A 32 -3.86 7.20 -3.15
CA MET A 32 -4.89 6.35 -3.76
C MET A 32 -5.19 6.85 -5.16
N ALA A 33 -5.25 5.92 -6.12
CA ALA A 33 -5.77 6.19 -7.46
C ALA A 33 -6.96 5.26 -7.73
N ILE A 34 -8.03 5.82 -8.29
CA ILE A 34 -9.23 5.09 -8.69
C ILE A 34 -9.36 5.23 -10.20
N MET A 35 -9.34 4.08 -10.89
CA MET A 35 -9.51 4.03 -12.34
C MET A 35 -10.98 3.99 -12.71
N LYS A 36 -11.36 4.71 -13.77
CA LYS A 36 -12.70 4.67 -14.37
C LYS A 36 -12.63 4.01 -15.75
N LYS A 37 -13.67 3.30 -16.14
CA LYS A 37 -13.75 2.67 -17.46
C LYS A 37 -13.81 3.78 -18.54
N GLY A 38 -12.90 3.72 -19.51
CA GLY A 38 -12.85 4.66 -20.62
C GLY A 38 -13.73 4.23 -21.81
N PRO A 39 -14.17 5.16 -22.68
CA PRO A 39 -15.04 4.84 -23.83
C PRO A 39 -14.35 3.94 -24.87
N ALA A 40 -13.01 3.94 -24.92
CA ALA A 40 -12.22 3.15 -25.85
C ALA A 40 -12.38 1.63 -25.66
N LEU A 41 -12.77 1.17 -24.47
CA LEU A 41 -12.99 -0.25 -24.18
C LEU A 41 -13.99 -0.91 -25.14
N VAL A 42 -14.98 -0.14 -25.62
CA VAL A 42 -16.05 -0.63 -26.49
C VAL A 42 -15.60 -0.75 -27.96
N SER A 43 -14.61 0.04 -28.38
CA SER A 43 -14.15 0.10 -29.78
C SER A 43 -12.87 -0.69 -30.06
N THR A 44 -12.08 -1.04 -29.04
CA THR A 44 -10.83 -1.80 -29.19
C THR A 44 -11.11 -3.27 -29.52
N LYS A 45 -10.38 -3.83 -30.48
CA LYS A 45 -10.50 -5.25 -30.88
C LYS A 45 -10.06 -6.17 -29.74
N GLU A 46 -10.65 -7.36 -29.65
CA GLU A 46 -10.36 -8.30 -28.56
C GLU A 46 -8.86 -8.64 -28.43
N GLN A 47 -8.19 -8.92 -29.55
CA GLN A 47 -6.75 -9.22 -29.54
C GLN A 47 -5.92 -8.07 -28.93
N GLU A 48 -6.25 -6.83 -29.28
CA GLU A 48 -5.57 -5.63 -28.77
C GLU A 48 -5.89 -5.40 -27.29
N ARG A 49 -7.14 -5.62 -26.87
CA ARG A 49 -7.51 -5.59 -25.44
C ARG A 49 -6.74 -6.62 -24.62
N ASN A 50 -6.55 -7.83 -25.16
CA ASN A 50 -5.81 -8.90 -24.48
C ASN A 50 -4.31 -8.54 -24.35
N GLN A 51 -3.73 -7.91 -25.36
CA GLN A 51 -2.35 -7.40 -25.31
C GLN A 51 -2.19 -6.30 -24.26
N ILE A 52 -3.10 -5.32 -24.25
CA ILE A 52 -3.13 -4.25 -23.23
C ILE A 52 -3.26 -4.86 -21.83
N LEU A 53 -4.16 -5.83 -21.65
CA LEU A 53 -4.35 -6.50 -20.35
C LEU A 53 -3.08 -7.23 -19.88
N GLN A 54 -2.37 -7.91 -20.77
CA GLN A 54 -1.11 -8.57 -20.41
C GLN A 54 -0.05 -7.57 -19.96
N GLN A 55 0.06 -6.43 -20.66
CA GLN A 55 1.02 -5.39 -20.33
C GLN A 55 0.65 -4.67 -19.03
N HIS A 56 -0.65 -4.42 -18.80
CA HIS A 56 -1.20 -3.93 -17.54
C HIS A 56 -0.79 -4.85 -16.36
N LEU A 57 -1.03 -6.16 -16.48
CA LEU A 57 -0.68 -7.13 -15.43
C LEU A 57 0.83 -7.16 -15.15
N ALA A 58 1.67 -7.02 -16.18
CA ALA A 58 3.12 -6.93 -16.02
C ALA A 58 3.54 -5.65 -15.27
N ASN A 59 2.94 -4.49 -15.61
CA ASN A 59 3.16 -3.23 -14.91
C ASN A 59 2.74 -3.33 -13.43
N VAL A 60 1.53 -3.83 -13.18
CA VAL A 60 1.01 -4.03 -11.82
C VAL A 60 1.93 -4.93 -10.99
N SER A 61 2.38 -6.04 -11.56
CA SER A 61 3.31 -6.97 -10.88
C SER A 61 4.61 -6.26 -10.50
N SER A 62 5.20 -5.48 -11.42
CA SER A 62 6.40 -4.69 -11.16
C SER A 62 6.22 -3.65 -10.04
N LEU A 63 5.07 -2.98 -9.98
CA LEU A 63 4.76 -2.02 -8.92
C LEU A 63 4.60 -2.69 -7.55
N LEU A 64 4.00 -3.88 -7.50
CA LEU A 64 3.86 -4.67 -6.27
C LEU A 64 5.21 -5.21 -5.81
N ASP A 65 6.00 -5.79 -6.73
CA ASP A 65 7.32 -6.38 -6.44
C ASP A 65 8.32 -5.31 -5.94
N SER A 66 8.24 -4.10 -6.49
CA SER A 66 9.07 -2.97 -6.04
C SER A 66 8.59 -2.34 -4.73
N GLY A 67 7.43 -2.73 -4.21
CA GLY A 67 6.81 -2.14 -3.02
C GLY A 67 6.27 -0.72 -3.23
N LYS A 68 6.25 -0.24 -4.48
CA LYS A 68 5.64 1.04 -4.88
C LYS A 68 4.12 0.98 -4.73
N ALA A 69 3.51 -0.15 -5.08
CA ALA A 69 2.12 -0.45 -4.76
C ALA A 69 2.04 -1.44 -3.60
N VAL A 70 1.02 -1.28 -2.75
CA VAL A 70 0.70 -2.24 -1.68
C VAL A 70 -0.62 -2.96 -1.93
N ILE A 71 -1.55 -2.33 -2.65
CA ILE A 71 -2.83 -2.91 -3.03
C ILE A 71 -3.11 -2.48 -4.46
N VAL A 72 -3.42 -3.45 -5.32
CA VAL A 72 -3.93 -3.23 -6.67
C VAL A 72 -5.03 -4.25 -6.94
N GLY A 73 -6.14 -3.83 -7.54
CA GLY A 73 -7.18 -4.78 -7.93
C GLY A 73 -8.42 -4.14 -8.55
N PRO A 74 -9.27 -4.97 -9.17
CA PRO A 74 -10.51 -4.51 -9.76
C PRO A 74 -11.58 -4.27 -8.69
N PHE A 75 -12.49 -3.33 -8.95
CA PHE A 75 -13.79 -3.34 -8.31
C PHE A 75 -14.67 -4.38 -9.01
N ARG A 76 -15.37 -5.22 -8.24
CA ARG A 76 -16.17 -6.33 -8.75
C ARG A 76 -17.65 -6.01 -8.90
N ASP A 77 -18.03 -4.76 -8.66
CA ASP A 77 -19.39 -4.28 -8.85
C ASP A 77 -19.62 -3.78 -10.28
N ASP A 78 -20.89 -3.67 -10.67
CA ASP A 78 -21.31 -3.14 -11.98
C ASP A 78 -21.24 -1.60 -12.05
N THR A 79 -20.27 -0.99 -11.37
CA THR A 79 -20.06 0.45 -11.41
C THR A 79 -19.17 0.86 -12.59
N ASN A 80 -19.09 2.15 -12.87
CA ASN A 80 -18.15 2.69 -13.87
C ASN A 80 -16.68 2.73 -13.37
N VAL A 81 -16.42 2.16 -12.19
CA VAL A 81 -15.08 2.09 -11.60
C VAL A 81 -14.40 0.80 -12.07
N ALA A 82 -13.16 0.92 -12.54
CA ALA A 82 -12.40 -0.21 -13.07
C ALA A 82 -11.54 -0.86 -11.98
N GLY A 83 -10.90 -0.07 -11.12
CA GLY A 83 -9.97 -0.59 -10.14
C GLY A 83 -9.38 0.46 -9.22
N ILE A 84 -8.57 -0.01 -8.29
CA ILE A 84 -7.89 0.79 -7.27
C ILE A 84 -6.40 0.49 -7.23
N PHE A 85 -5.61 1.53 -6.95
CA PHE A 85 -4.21 1.44 -6.55
C PHE A 85 -4.03 2.13 -5.19
N ILE A 86 -3.29 1.49 -4.29
CA ILE A 86 -2.75 2.13 -3.07
C ILE A 86 -1.23 2.12 -3.20
N LEU A 87 -0.66 3.31 -3.31
CA LEU A 87 0.74 3.53 -3.68
C LEU A 87 1.50 4.19 -2.53
N ARG A 88 2.71 3.70 -2.25
CA ARG A 88 3.65 4.29 -1.30
C ARG A 88 4.46 5.41 -1.95
N ALA A 89 3.75 6.40 -2.51
CA ALA A 89 4.32 7.59 -3.11
C ALA A 89 4.37 8.75 -2.11
N SER A 90 5.37 9.61 -2.25
CA SER A 90 5.55 10.83 -1.45
C SER A 90 4.57 11.95 -1.82
N SER A 91 4.01 11.91 -3.03
CA SER A 91 3.08 12.91 -3.55
C SER A 91 2.12 12.34 -4.57
N THR A 92 1.00 13.03 -4.80
CA THR A 92 0.03 12.67 -5.85
C THR A 92 0.65 12.74 -7.24
N ALA A 93 1.59 13.67 -7.49
CA ALA A 93 2.26 13.80 -8.78
C ALA A 93 3.11 12.56 -9.09
N GLU A 94 3.88 12.07 -8.11
CA GLU A 94 4.67 10.85 -8.25
C GLU A 94 3.79 9.62 -8.47
N ALA A 95 2.72 9.47 -7.67
CA ALA A 95 1.75 8.40 -7.85
C ALA A 95 1.13 8.43 -9.26
N LYS A 96 0.79 9.63 -9.76
CA LYS A 96 0.22 9.80 -11.09
C LYS A 96 1.19 9.35 -12.17
N THR A 97 2.48 9.67 -12.07
CA THR A 97 3.49 9.21 -13.04
C THR A 97 3.56 7.68 -13.14
N TRP A 98 3.39 6.96 -12.02
CA TRP A 98 3.40 5.50 -12.04
C TRP A 98 2.11 4.92 -12.63
N VAL A 99 0.96 5.54 -12.33
CA VAL A 99 -0.33 5.11 -12.87
C VAL A 99 -0.42 5.40 -14.37
N ASP A 100 0.01 6.57 -14.83
CA ASP A 100 0.01 6.96 -16.25
C ASP A 100 0.94 6.09 -17.12
N ALA A 101 1.88 5.35 -16.51
CA ALA A 101 2.73 4.41 -17.22
C ALA A 101 2.02 3.06 -17.51
N ASP A 102 0.83 2.85 -16.93
CA ASP A 102 0.03 1.66 -17.15
C ASP A 102 -0.68 1.71 -18.51
N PRO A 103 -0.47 0.72 -19.40
CA PRO A 103 -1.14 0.70 -20.71
C PRO A 103 -2.68 0.66 -20.68
N ALA A 104 -3.29 0.36 -19.53
CA ALA A 104 -4.74 0.38 -19.35
C ALA A 104 -5.33 1.74 -18.94
N VAL A 105 -4.49 2.76 -18.70
CA VAL A 105 -4.88 4.15 -18.38
C VAL A 105 -4.98 4.99 -19.66
#